data_AF-A0A1I2CYH0-F1
#
_entry.id   AF-A0A1I2CYH0-F1
#
_cell.length_a   1.000
_cell.length_b   1.000
_cell.length_c   1.000
_cell.angle_alpha   90.00
_cell.angle_beta   90.00
_cell.angle_gamma   90.00
#
_symmetry.space_group_name_H-M   'P 1'
#
loop_
_entity.id
_entity.type
_entity.pdbx_description
1 polymer ?
#
loop_
_entity_poly.entity_id
_entity_poly.type
_entity_poly.pdbx_seq_one_letter_code
_entity_poly.pdbx_strand_id
1 'polypeptide(L)'
;MANVNVSYDEMRSAADRLVAGQGDITAKLTELKGYIGTLIGSGFVTDQASVAFGETYGEFTTNSTQLISNLTDLGGYLRKAAQTLQETDAALAGGL
;
A
#
# COMPACT_ATOMS: atom_id res chain seq x y z
N MET A 1 5.44 -32.31 7.25
CA MET A 1 6.49 -31.43 6.71
C MET A 1 5.77 -30.25 6.07
N ALA A 2 5.74 -29.11 6.74
CA ALA A 2 5.04 -27.94 6.22
C ALA A 2 5.88 -27.36 5.07
N ASN A 3 5.44 -27.62 3.84
CA ASN A 3 5.94 -26.98 2.62
C ASN A 3 5.62 -25.48 2.69
N VAL A 4 6.43 -24.71 3.39
CA VAL A 4 6.59 -23.28 3.12
C VAL A 4 7.48 -23.20 1.89
N ASN A 5 6.91 -23.46 0.72
CA ASN A 5 7.58 -23.44 -0.57
C ASN A 5 7.74 -22.00 -1.08
N VAL A 6 8.04 -21.05 -0.19
CA VAL A 6 8.25 -19.64 -0.52
C VAL A 6 9.73 -19.37 -0.35
N SER A 7 10.43 -19.24 -1.47
CA SER A 7 11.83 -18.81 -1.52
C SER A 7 12.00 -17.39 -0.98
N TYR A 8 13.21 -17.05 -0.54
CA TYR A 8 13.54 -15.67 -0.14
C TYR A 8 13.24 -14.66 -1.24
N ASP A 9 13.42 -15.07 -2.50
CA ASP A 9 13.16 -14.22 -3.66
C ASP A 9 11.66 -14.02 -3.91
N GLU A 10 10.83 -15.02 -3.63
CA GLU A 10 9.36 -14.84 -3.65
C GLU A 10 8.89 -13.89 -2.54
N MET A 11 9.45 -13.98 -1.34
CA MET A 11 9.15 -13.02 -0.26
C MET A 11 9.55 -11.59 -0.62
N ARG A 12 10.73 -11.40 -1.20
CA ARG A 12 11.19 -10.08 -1.70
C ARG A 12 10.30 -9.57 -2.82
N SER A 13 9.98 -10.43 -3.78
CA SER A 13 9.09 -10.09 -4.91
C SER A 13 7.69 -9.70 -4.43
N ALA A 14 7.15 -10.40 -3.42
CA ALA A 14 5.88 -10.05 -2.81
C ALA A 14 5.96 -8.68 -2.10
N ALA A 15 7.05 -8.40 -1.37
CA ALA A 15 7.26 -7.09 -0.76
C ALA A 15 7.31 -5.95 -1.78
N ASP A 16 8.00 -6.15 -2.90
CA ASP A 16 8.09 -5.16 -3.98
C ASP A 16 6.72 -4.90 -4.60
N ARG A 17 5.93 -5.95 -4.82
CA ARG A 17 4.54 -5.83 -5.33
C ARG A 17 3.64 -5.05 -4.37
N LEU A 18 3.77 -5.25 -3.06
CA LEU A 18 2.99 -4.50 -2.06
C LEU A 18 3.32 -3.01 -2.09
N VAL A 19 4.61 -2.67 -2.19
CA VAL A 19 5.06 -1.27 -2.29
C VAL A 19 4.60 -0.63 -3.61
N ALA A 20 4.74 -1.34 -4.72
CA ALA A 20 4.26 -0.86 -6.03
C ALA A 20 2.74 -0.62 -6.01
N GLY A 21 1.97 -1.58 -5.50
CA GLY A 21 0.51 -1.46 -5.38
C GLY A 21 0.08 -0.31 -4.47
N GLN A 22 0.81 -0.04 -3.38
CA GLN A 22 0.56 1.14 -2.55
C GLN A 22 0.72 2.43 -3.36
N GLY A 23 1.81 2.56 -4.12
CA GLY A 23 2.04 3.70 -5.00
C GLY A 23 0.91 3.91 -6.01
N ASP A 24 0.50 2.82 -6.68
CA ASP A 24 -0.58 2.85 -7.68
C ASP A 24 -1.91 3.30 -7.07
N ILE A 25 -2.30 2.76 -5.91
CA ILE A 25 -3.56 3.14 -5.27
C ILE A 25 -3.50 4.58 -4.76
N THR A 26 -2.39 5.01 -4.14
CA THR A 26 -2.22 6.40 -3.69
C THR A 26 -2.28 7.38 -4.87
N ALA A 27 -1.68 7.04 -6.01
CA ALA A 27 -1.76 7.84 -7.22
C ALA A 27 -3.21 7.96 -7.72
N LYS A 28 -3.96 6.85 -7.77
CA LYS A 28 -5.37 6.87 -8.21
C LYS A 28 -6.28 7.63 -7.25
N LEU A 29 -6.10 7.49 -5.94
CA LEU A 29 -6.85 8.27 -4.96
C LEU A 29 -6.59 9.78 -5.13
N THR A 30 -5.34 10.17 -5.38
CA THR A 30 -4.96 11.57 -5.60
C THR A 30 -5.59 12.12 -6.88
N GLU A 31 -5.54 11.35 -7.97
CA GLU A 31 -6.17 11.70 -9.25
C GLU A 31 -7.67 11.94 -9.10
N LEU A 32 -8.38 11.00 -8.47
CA LEU A 32 -9.83 11.10 -8.30
C LEU A 32 -10.21 12.28 -7.39
N LYS A 33 -9.42 12.56 -6.33
CA LYS A 33 -9.59 13.76 -5.50
C LYS A 33 -9.47 15.05 -6.32
N GLY A 34 -8.49 15.13 -7.21
CA GLY A 34 -8.33 16.28 -8.11
C GLY A 34 -9.51 16.44 -9.08
N TYR A 35 -9.99 15.34 -9.65
CA TYR A 35 -11.15 15.33 -10.54
C TYR A 35 -12.42 15.80 -9.84
N ILE A 36 -12.72 15.25 -8.65
CA ILE A 36 -13.87 15.67 -7.84
C ILE A 36 -13.74 17.14 -7.43
N GLY A 37 -12.55 17.58 -7.00
CA GLY A 37 -12.30 18.98 -6.66
C GLY A 37 -12.56 19.92 -7.85
N THR A 38 -12.18 19.51 -9.05
CA THR A 38 -12.44 20.26 -10.29
C THR A 38 -13.93 20.34 -10.59
N LEU A 39 -14.66 19.22 -10.49
CA LEU A 39 -16.12 19.21 -10.68
C LEU A 39 -16.84 20.16 -9.72
N ILE A 40 -16.47 20.12 -8.44
CA ILE A 40 -17.02 21.02 -7.42
C ILE A 40 -16.72 22.49 -7.78
N GLY A 41 -15.46 22.79 -8.13
CA GLY A 41 -15.04 24.13 -8.53
C GLY A 41 -15.66 24.64 -9.85
N SER A 42 -16.00 23.75 -10.78
CA SER A 42 -16.64 24.09 -12.06
C SER A 42 -18.15 24.31 -11.95
N GLY A 43 -18.72 24.22 -10.74
CA GLY A 43 -20.14 24.50 -10.51
C GLY A 43 -21.05 23.30 -10.74
N PHE A 44 -20.53 22.06 -10.67
CA PHE A 44 -21.36 20.84 -10.61
C PHE A 44 -22.36 20.89 -9.45
N VAL A 45 -22.17 21.83 -8.52
CA VAL A 45 -22.82 21.81 -7.24
C VAL A 45 -22.93 23.21 -6.62
N THR A 46 -24.15 23.74 -6.63
CA THR A 46 -24.53 25.05 -6.09
C THR A 46 -25.20 24.99 -4.71
N ASP A 47 -25.34 23.80 -4.11
CA ASP A 47 -26.08 23.56 -2.85
C ASP A 47 -25.21 23.00 -1.70
N GLN A 48 -25.72 23.05 -0.47
CA GLN A 48 -25.01 22.60 0.74
C GLN A 48 -24.60 21.10 0.74
N ALA A 49 -25.32 20.26 0.01
CA ALA A 49 -25.02 18.82 -0.15
C ALA A 49 -23.64 18.55 -0.78
N SER A 50 -23.15 19.52 -1.54
CA SER A 50 -21.94 19.47 -2.33
C SER A 50 -20.67 19.67 -1.54
N VAL A 51 -20.75 20.59 -0.59
CA VAL A 51 -19.68 20.89 0.36
C VAL A 51 -19.48 19.65 1.23
N ALA A 52 -20.59 19.09 1.75
CA ALA A 52 -20.57 17.85 2.50
C ALA A 52 -19.99 16.67 1.68
N PHE A 53 -20.32 16.56 0.39
CA PHE A 53 -19.72 15.55 -0.49
C PHE A 53 -18.20 15.75 -0.64
N GLY A 54 -17.74 16.98 -0.89
CA GLY A 54 -16.32 17.30 -1.00
C GLY A 54 -15.53 17.00 0.29
N GLU A 55 -16.09 17.34 1.44
CA GLU A 55 -15.52 17.01 2.76
C GLU A 55 -15.45 15.50 2.97
N THR A 56 -16.56 14.78 2.76
CA THR A 56 -16.63 13.32 2.90
C THR A 56 -15.63 12.62 1.96
N TYR A 57 -15.49 13.11 0.73
CA TYR A 57 -14.55 12.57 -0.24
C TYR A 57 -13.08 12.83 0.15
N GLY A 58 -12.81 14.01 0.71
CA GLY A 58 -11.51 14.37 1.26
C GLY A 58 -11.11 13.47 2.43
N GLU A 59 -12.04 13.22 3.36
CA GLU A 59 -11.85 12.28 4.47
C GLU A 59 -11.63 10.85 3.97
N PHE A 60 -12.45 10.38 3.04
CA PHE A 60 -12.30 9.06 2.42
C PHE A 60 -10.89 8.88 1.82
N THR A 61 -10.42 9.86 1.05
CA THR A 61 -9.09 9.82 0.42
C THR A 61 -7.98 9.75 1.46
N THR A 62 -8.11 10.54 2.54
CA THR A 62 -7.14 10.60 3.64
C THR A 62 -7.09 9.27 4.38
N ASN A 63 -8.24 8.75 4.81
CA ASN A 63 -8.36 7.49 5.54
C ASN A 63 -7.89 6.31 4.69
N SER A 64 -8.22 6.31 3.41
CA SER A 64 -7.77 5.27 2.47
C SER A 64 -6.24 5.32 2.31
N THR A 65 -5.65 6.51 2.11
CA THR A 65 -4.19 6.65 2.00
C THR A 65 -3.48 6.17 3.27
N GLN A 66 -4.04 6.48 4.45
CA GLN A 66 -3.52 6.02 5.73
C GLN A 66 -3.65 4.50 5.91
N LEU A 67 -4.72 3.89 5.40
CA LEU A 67 -4.88 2.44 5.45
C LEU A 67 -3.88 1.74 4.53
N ILE A 68 -3.68 2.28 3.33
CA ILE A 68 -2.84 1.68 2.28
C ILE A 68 -1.35 1.86 2.62
N SER A 69 -0.97 2.90 3.36
CA SER A 69 0.42 3.06 3.81
C SER A 69 0.93 1.85 4.59
N ASN A 70 0.05 1.14 5.32
CA ASN A 70 0.35 -0.12 6.02
C ASN A 70 0.84 -1.24 5.08
N LEU A 71 0.54 -1.19 3.78
CA LEU A 71 1.11 -2.14 2.80
C LEU A 71 2.63 -2.04 2.73
N THR A 72 3.19 -0.85 2.97
CA THR A 72 4.65 -0.64 3.06
C THR A 72 5.23 -1.39 4.26
N ASP A 73 4.55 -1.35 5.40
CA ASP A 73 4.97 -2.05 6.62
C ASP A 73 4.92 -3.57 6.41
N LEU A 74 3.87 -4.07 5.76
CA LEU A 74 3.77 -5.48 5.38
C LEU A 74 4.89 -5.91 4.43
N GLY A 75 5.23 -5.06 3.45
CA GLY A 75 6.39 -5.27 2.59
C GLY A 75 7.71 -5.30 3.38
N GLY A 76 7.86 -4.40 4.35
CA GLY A 76 9.00 -4.40 5.28
C GLY A 76 9.12 -5.69 6.08
N TYR A 77 8.00 -6.20 6.60
CA TYR A 77 7.94 -7.48 7.29
C TYR A 77 8.43 -8.65 6.43
N LEU A 78 7.95 -8.73 5.18
CA LEU A 78 8.37 -9.78 4.25
C LEU A 78 9.87 -9.71 3.93
N ARG A 79 10.43 -8.51 3.71
CA ARG A 79 11.88 -8.35 3.49
C ARG A 79 12.69 -8.78 4.70
N LYS A 80 12.26 -8.40 5.91
CA LYS A 80 12.94 -8.77 7.15
C LYS A 80 12.88 -10.28 7.39
N ALA A 81 11.73 -10.91 7.16
CA ALA A 81 11.59 -12.35 7.26
C ALA A 81 12.52 -13.08 6.28
N ALA A 82 12.56 -12.65 5.01
CA ALA A 82 13.46 -13.23 4.01
C ALA A 82 14.94 -13.11 4.41
N GLN A 83 15.35 -11.96 4.94
CA GLN A 83 16.72 -11.75 5.42
C GLN A 83 17.07 -12.66 6.60
N THR A 84 16.23 -12.69 7.64
CA THR A 84 16.50 -13.51 8.83
C THR A 84 16.57 -15.00 8.51
N LEU A 85 15.70 -15.49 7.62
CA LEU A 85 15.72 -16.89 7.21
C LEU A 85 16.98 -17.20 6.39
N GLN A 86 17.38 -16.33 5.45
CA GLN A 86 18.60 -16.50 4.67
C GLN A 86 19.86 -16.52 5.55
N GLU A 87 19.95 -15.61 6.54
CA GLU A 87 21.06 -15.56 7.49
C GLU A 87 21.12 -16.82 8.36
N THR A 88 19.96 -17.31 8.81
CA THR A 88 19.85 -18.54 9.61
C THR A 88 20.34 -19.74 8.83
N ASP A 89 19.91 -19.90 7.57
CA ASP A 89 20.31 -21.02 6.73
C ASP A 89 21.80 -20.96 6.37
N ALA A 90 22.35 -19.76 6.14
CA ALA A 90 23.79 -19.57 5.93
C ALA A 90 24.61 -19.97 7.16
N ALA A 91 24.14 -19.65 8.38
CA ALA A 91 24.81 -20.04 9.62
C ALA A 91 24.77 -21.55 9.85
N LEU A 92 23.64 -22.20 9.55
CA LEU A 92 23.50 -23.66 9.63
C LEU A 92 24.42 -24.37 8.62
N ALA A 93 24.55 -23.82 7.40
CA ALA A 93 25.44 -24.36 6.38
C ALA A 93 26.93 -24.20 6.72
N GLY A 94 27.31 -23.13 7.41
CA GLY A 94 28.70 -22.88 7.85
C GLY A 94 29.10 -23.59 9.15
N GLY A 95 28.14 -24.14 9.90
CA GLY A 95 28.37 -24.89 11.14
C GLY A 95 28.49 -26.40 10.97
N LEU A 96 28.32 -26.91 9.74
CA LEU A 96 28.57 -28.29 9.32
C LEU A 96 29.90 -28.40 8.58
#